data_AF-A0A2S9FIG7-F1
#
_entry.id   AF-A0A2S9FIG7-F1
#
_cell.length_a   1.000
_cell.length_b   1.000
_cell.length_c   1.000
_cell.angle_alpha   90.00
_cell.angle_beta   90.00
_cell.angle_gamma   90.00
#
_symmetry.space_group_name_H-M   'P 1'
#
loop_
_entity.id
_entity.type
_entity.pdbx_description
1 polymer ?
#
loop_
_entity_poly.entity_id
_entity_poly.type
_entity_poly.pdbx_seq_one_letter_code
_entity_poly.pdbx_strand_id
1 'polypeptide(L)'
;MAQNSSSTAEPDRVRVIREGVASYLPDIDPEETGEWLESFDDLLDRSGPARARYLMLRLLERAGEQRVAIPALTSTDYVNTIPTELEPWFPGDEDVERRYRAWIRWNAAIMVHRAQRPGVGVGGHISTYASSAALYEVGFNHFFRGKSHPGGGDQIFIQGHASPGIYARAFLEGRLTSDQLDGFRQEHSHPGGGLPSYPHPRLMP
;
A
#
# COMPACT_ATOMS: atom_id res chain seq x y z
N MET A 1 -48.07 -42.67 -9.24
CA MET A 1 -48.86 -41.79 -10.12
C MET A 1 -48.94 -40.44 -9.43
N ALA A 2 -48.52 -39.29 -9.96
CA ALA A 2 -48.21 -38.91 -11.33
C ALA A 2 -47.08 -37.86 -11.36
N GLN A 3 -46.42 -37.76 -12.52
CA GLN A 3 -45.40 -36.78 -12.91
C GLN A 3 -46.01 -35.47 -13.44
N ASN A 4 -45.10 -34.52 -13.74
CA ASN A 4 -45.17 -33.30 -14.58
C ASN A 4 -45.52 -31.97 -13.87
N SER A 5 -44.87 -30.84 -14.17
CA SER A 5 -43.76 -30.50 -15.08
C SER A 5 -43.38 -29.02 -14.91
N SER A 6 -42.08 -28.72 -15.05
CA SER A 6 -41.40 -27.52 -15.60
C SER A 6 -42.08 -26.14 -15.65
N SER A 7 -41.36 -25.14 -15.10
CA SER A 7 -40.94 -23.85 -15.72
C SER A 7 -40.47 -22.94 -14.57
N THR A 8 -39.46 -22.08 -14.63
CA THR A 8 -38.62 -21.52 -15.69
C THR A 8 -37.44 -20.87 -14.97
N ALA A 9 -36.25 -20.92 -15.56
CA ALA A 9 -35.03 -20.30 -15.06
C ALA A 9 -35.25 -18.82 -14.72
N GLU A 10 -34.86 -18.40 -13.51
CA GLU A 10 -34.67 -16.98 -13.20
C GLU A 10 -33.54 -16.43 -14.09
N PRO A 11 -33.69 -15.20 -14.63
CA PRO A 11 -32.63 -14.60 -15.42
C PRO A 11 -31.46 -14.28 -14.50
N ASP A 12 -30.31 -14.81 -14.89
CA ASP A 12 -29.02 -14.57 -14.29
C ASP A 12 -28.82 -13.07 -14.07
N ARG A 13 -28.61 -12.69 -12.81
CA ARG A 13 -28.42 -11.29 -12.42
C ARG A 13 -27.16 -10.82 -13.11
N VAL A 14 -27.31 -9.90 -14.08
CA VAL A 14 -26.22 -9.16 -14.71
C VAL A 14 -25.25 -8.72 -13.61
N ARG A 15 -24.12 -9.42 -13.51
CA ARG A 15 -23.03 -9.05 -12.60
C ARG A 15 -22.48 -7.75 -13.15
N VAL A 16 -22.72 -6.68 -12.41
CA VAL A 16 -22.08 -5.38 -12.60
C VAL A 16 -20.60 -5.63 -12.88
N ILE A 17 -20.15 -5.18 -14.05
CA ILE A 17 -18.75 -5.25 -14.49
C ILE A 17 -17.91 -4.66 -13.37
N ARG A 18 -17.20 -5.52 -12.63
CA ARG A 18 -16.17 -5.09 -11.70
C ARG A 18 -14.92 -4.83 -12.52
N GLU A 19 -14.25 -3.73 -12.21
CA GLU A 19 -13.09 -3.18 -12.92
C GLU A 19 -12.00 -4.27 -13.15
N GLY A 20 -11.87 -4.68 -14.43
CA GLY A 20 -10.81 -5.49 -15.06
C GLY A 20 -10.52 -6.88 -14.46
N VAL A 21 -10.18 -7.95 -15.19
CA VAL A 21 -9.76 -8.19 -16.58
C VAL A 21 -10.89 -8.94 -17.33
N ALA A 22 -11.04 -8.74 -18.65
CA ALA A 22 -12.00 -9.51 -19.46
C ALA A 22 -11.78 -11.04 -19.35
N SER A 23 -10.57 -11.49 -19.01
CA SER A 23 -10.21 -12.90 -18.81
C SER A 23 -10.94 -13.58 -17.63
N TYR A 24 -11.57 -12.83 -16.74
CA TYR A 24 -12.40 -13.37 -15.65
C TYR A 24 -13.89 -13.45 -16.00
N LEU A 25 -14.29 -12.94 -17.16
CA LEU A 25 -15.65 -13.09 -17.68
C LEU A 25 -15.72 -14.37 -18.54
N PRO A 26 -16.82 -15.15 -18.45
CA PRO A 26 -17.07 -16.19 -19.42
C PRO A 26 -17.15 -15.56 -20.81
N ASP A 27 -16.20 -15.89 -21.67
CA ASP A 27 -16.24 -15.48 -23.07
C ASP A 27 -17.32 -16.30 -23.78
N ILE A 28 -18.36 -15.62 -24.25
CA ILE A 28 -19.51 -16.24 -24.89
C ILE A 28 -19.24 -16.61 -26.35
N ASP A 29 -18.21 -15.99 -26.95
CA ASP A 29 -17.77 -16.24 -28.32
C ASP A 29 -16.24 -16.02 -28.46
N PRO A 30 -15.44 -17.03 -28.09
CA PRO A 30 -13.98 -16.94 -28.16
C PRO A 30 -13.42 -16.77 -29.58
N GLU A 31 -14.16 -17.19 -30.61
CA GLU A 31 -13.74 -17.05 -32.00
C GLU A 31 -13.83 -15.58 -32.42
N GLU A 32 -14.95 -14.92 -32.16
CA GLU A 32 -15.11 -13.48 -32.39
C GLU A 32 -14.05 -12.67 -31.61
N THR A 33 -13.86 -12.96 -30.32
CA THR A 33 -12.83 -12.29 -29.51
C THR A 33 -11.44 -12.45 -30.12
N GLY A 34 -11.12 -13.64 -30.61
CA GLY A 34 -9.86 -13.92 -31.31
C GLY A 34 -9.66 -13.07 -32.56
N GLU A 35 -10.68 -13.00 -33.43
CA GLU A 35 -10.63 -12.20 -34.67
C GLU A 35 -10.38 -10.70 -34.40
N TRP A 36 -10.97 -10.15 -33.34
CA TRP A 36 -10.76 -8.75 -32.94
C TRP A 36 -9.33 -8.50 -32.44
N LEU A 37 -8.77 -9.43 -31.67
CA LEU A 37 -7.40 -9.36 -31.17
C LEU A 37 -6.39 -9.48 -32.32
N GLU A 38 -6.56 -10.46 -33.21
CA GLU A 38 -5.72 -10.62 -34.41
C GLU A 38 -5.77 -9.37 -35.30
N SER A 39 -6.96 -8.79 -35.49
CA SER A 39 -7.12 -7.55 -36.26
C SER A 39 -6.38 -6.36 -35.64
N PHE A 40 -6.28 -6.31 -34.32
CA PHE A 40 -5.52 -5.28 -33.61
C PHE A 40 -4.01 -5.49 -33.75
N ASP A 41 -3.54 -6.73 -33.62
CA ASP A 41 -2.14 -7.08 -33.78
C ASP A 41 -1.65 -6.81 -35.20
N ASP A 42 -2.42 -7.22 -36.22
CA ASP A 42 -2.13 -6.92 -37.63
C ASP A 42 -2.07 -5.40 -37.90
N LEU A 43 -2.97 -4.63 -37.28
CA LEU A 43 -2.95 -3.17 -37.36
C LEU A 43 -1.68 -2.58 -36.74
N LEU A 44 -1.25 -3.11 -35.60
CA LEU A 44 -0.07 -2.67 -34.90
C LEU A 44 1.18 -2.96 -35.73
N ASP A 45 1.29 -4.15 -36.29
CA ASP A 45 2.41 -4.57 -37.13
C ASP A 45 2.49 -3.76 -38.44
N ARG A 46 1.36 -3.53 -39.10
CA ARG A 46 1.32 -2.85 -40.41
C ARG A 46 1.43 -1.32 -40.33
N SER A 47 0.96 -0.70 -39.24
CA SER A 47 0.79 0.77 -39.15
C SER A 47 1.38 1.41 -37.89
N GLY A 48 1.92 0.59 -36.99
CA GLY A 48 2.64 1.04 -35.81
C GLY A 48 1.77 1.57 -34.67
N PRO A 49 2.40 1.84 -33.50
CA PRO A 49 1.70 2.16 -32.26
C PRO A 49 0.84 3.43 -32.32
N ALA A 50 1.27 4.45 -33.08
CA ALA A 50 0.55 5.71 -33.18
C ALA A 50 -0.83 5.53 -33.84
N ARG A 51 -0.92 4.70 -34.88
CA ARG A 51 -2.18 4.42 -35.58
C ARG A 51 -3.08 3.52 -34.75
N ALA A 52 -2.52 2.50 -34.10
CA ALA A 52 -3.24 1.62 -33.19
C ALA A 52 -3.88 2.43 -32.04
N ARG A 53 -3.09 3.32 -31.40
CA ARG A 53 -3.59 4.24 -30.37
C ARG A 53 -4.73 5.12 -30.87
N TYR A 54 -4.61 5.69 -32.06
CA TYR A 54 -5.68 6.51 -32.64
C TYR A 54 -6.98 5.72 -32.79
N LEU A 55 -6.92 4.51 -33.36
CA LEU A 55 -8.10 3.67 -33.56
C LEU A 55 -8.73 3.25 -32.23
N MET A 56 -7.92 2.92 -31.23
CA MET A 56 -8.43 2.59 -29.90
C MET A 56 -9.17 3.76 -29.26
N LEU A 57 -8.65 4.98 -29.35
CA LEU A 57 -9.33 6.17 -28.84
C LEU A 57 -10.66 6.43 -29.58
N ARG A 58 -10.73 6.19 -30.89
CA ARG A 58 -12.00 6.30 -31.65
C ARG A 58 -13.02 5.24 -31.24
N LEU A 59 -12.57 4.01 -30.96
CA LEU A 59 -13.45 2.94 -30.46
C LEU A 59 -13.98 3.25 -29.07
N LEU A 60 -13.15 3.79 -28.18
CA LEU A 60 -13.58 4.24 -26.85
C LEU A 60 -14.56 5.42 -26.91
N GLU A 61 -14.31 6.40 -27.77
CA GLU A 61 -15.25 7.50 -28.04
C GLU A 61 -16.61 6.96 -28.49
N ARG A 62 -16.61 6.04 -29.46
CA ARG A 62 -17.83 5.40 -29.98
C ARG A 62 -18.55 4.56 -28.93
N ALA A 63 -17.82 3.82 -28.10
CA ALA A 63 -18.38 3.05 -26.99
C ALA A 63 -19.05 3.96 -25.95
N GLY A 64 -18.43 5.12 -25.65
CA GLY A 64 -19.00 6.15 -24.80
C GLY A 64 -20.30 6.73 -25.35
N GLU A 65 -20.36 7.05 -26.65
CA GLU A 65 -21.60 7.48 -27.33
C GLU A 65 -22.73 6.45 -27.19
N GLN A 66 -22.39 5.15 -27.24
CA GLN A 66 -23.33 4.04 -27.13
C GLN A 66 -23.60 3.58 -25.70
N ARG A 67 -23.06 4.29 -24.69
CA ARG A 67 -23.23 3.97 -23.26
C ARG A 67 -22.75 2.57 -22.88
N VAL A 68 -21.74 2.06 -23.60
CA VAL A 68 -21.00 0.87 -23.17
C VAL A 68 -20.14 1.26 -21.98
N ALA A 69 -20.36 0.64 -20.83
CA ALA A 69 -19.61 0.95 -19.61
C ALA A 69 -18.19 0.38 -19.71
N ILE A 70 -17.18 1.25 -19.81
CA ILE A 70 -15.77 0.89 -19.83
C ILE A 70 -15.11 1.47 -18.56
N PRO A 71 -14.27 0.69 -17.85
CA PRO A 71 -13.47 1.22 -16.74
C PRO A 71 -12.63 2.42 -17.18
N ALA A 72 -12.37 3.36 -16.27
CA ALA A 72 -11.51 4.50 -16.58
C ALA A 72 -10.09 4.00 -16.96
N LEU A 73 -9.54 4.48 -18.08
CA LEU A 73 -8.17 4.12 -18.51
C LEU A 73 -7.05 4.54 -17.53
N THR A 74 -7.40 5.26 -16.47
CA THR A 74 -6.48 5.69 -15.42
C THR A 74 -6.51 4.80 -14.18
N SER A 75 -7.39 3.79 -14.13
CA SER A 75 -7.39 2.79 -13.06
C SER A 75 -6.75 1.49 -13.52
N THR A 76 -5.99 0.89 -12.63
CA THR A 76 -5.62 -0.52 -12.72
C THR A 76 -6.59 -1.33 -11.86
N ASP A 77 -6.66 -2.63 -12.11
CA ASP A 77 -7.47 -3.55 -11.33
C ASP A 77 -7.11 -3.46 -9.85
N TYR A 78 -8.09 -3.79 -8.99
CA TYR A 78 -7.90 -3.79 -7.53
C TYR A 78 -7.16 -5.05 -7.05
N VAL A 79 -5.96 -5.26 -7.59
CA VAL A 79 -5.01 -6.34 -7.31
C VAL A 79 -3.59 -5.78 -7.17
N ASN A 80 -2.63 -6.61 -6.76
CA ASN A 80 -1.24 -6.20 -6.68
C ASN A 80 -0.68 -5.93 -8.09
N THR A 81 0.02 -4.80 -8.26
CA THR A 81 0.68 -4.44 -9.53
C THR A 81 1.79 -5.41 -9.92
N ILE A 82 2.50 -5.98 -8.94
CA ILE A 82 3.54 -7.00 -9.16
C ILE A 82 2.89 -8.37 -8.86
N PRO A 83 2.74 -9.25 -9.86
CA PRO A 83 2.19 -10.59 -9.65
C PRO A 83 3.20 -11.51 -8.98
N THR A 84 2.72 -12.60 -8.36
CA THR A 84 3.55 -13.53 -7.57
C THR A 84 4.68 -14.16 -8.38
N GLU A 85 4.50 -14.40 -9.68
CA GLU A 85 5.55 -14.99 -10.53
C GLU A 85 6.71 -14.02 -10.80
N LEU A 86 6.47 -12.71 -10.62
CA LEU A 86 7.47 -11.65 -10.74
C LEU A 86 7.95 -11.14 -9.37
N GLU A 87 7.46 -11.72 -8.28
CA GLU A 87 7.87 -11.34 -6.92
C GLU A 87 9.32 -11.81 -6.67
N PRO A 88 10.24 -10.89 -6.32
CA PRO A 88 11.61 -11.28 -6.02
C PRO A 88 11.69 -12.04 -4.69
N TRP A 89 12.73 -12.87 -4.55
CA TRP A 89 13.01 -13.52 -3.27
C TRP A 89 13.26 -12.48 -2.16
N PHE A 90 12.68 -12.70 -0.97
CA PHE A 90 12.77 -11.77 0.15
C PHE A 90 14.12 -11.88 0.88
N PRO A 91 14.96 -10.82 0.94
CA PRO A 91 16.35 -10.87 1.41
C PRO A 91 16.59 -11.32 2.86
N GLY A 92 15.60 -11.19 3.74
CA GLY A 92 15.76 -11.28 5.19
C GLY A 92 15.23 -12.55 5.83
N ASP A 93 15.37 -12.64 7.15
CA ASP A 93 14.71 -13.65 7.98
C ASP A 93 13.36 -13.09 8.47
N GLU A 94 12.28 -13.57 7.86
CA GLU A 94 10.93 -13.08 8.14
C GLU A 94 10.51 -13.26 9.60
N ASP A 95 10.96 -14.32 10.28
CA ASP A 95 10.57 -14.62 11.66
C ASP A 95 11.27 -13.67 12.64
N VAL A 96 12.56 -13.43 12.42
CA VAL A 96 13.33 -12.45 13.18
C VAL A 96 12.77 -11.05 12.96
N GLU A 97 12.53 -10.66 11.71
CA GLU A 97 11.99 -9.33 11.38
C GLU A 97 10.58 -9.13 11.93
N ARG A 98 9.72 -10.16 11.90
CA ARG A 98 8.39 -10.14 12.51
C ARG A 98 8.47 -9.95 14.02
N ARG A 99 9.40 -10.64 14.70
CA ARG A 99 9.61 -10.50 16.15
C ARG A 99 10.13 -9.10 16.51
N TYR A 100 11.12 -8.60 15.78
CA TYR A 100 11.67 -7.26 15.99
C TYR A 100 10.60 -6.17 15.84
N ARG A 101 9.81 -6.26 14.76
CA ARG A 101 8.65 -5.37 14.51
C ARG A 101 7.60 -5.45 15.63
N ALA A 102 7.39 -6.61 16.24
CA ALA A 102 6.47 -6.74 17.37
C ALA A 102 6.96 -5.97 18.60
N TRP A 103 8.27 -6.01 18.90
CA TRP A 103 8.87 -5.21 19.97
C TRP A 103 8.74 -3.71 19.71
N ILE A 104 8.98 -3.26 18.47
CA ILE A 104 8.84 -1.85 18.12
C ILE A 104 7.39 -1.40 18.29
N ARG A 105 6.42 -2.18 17.79
CA ARG A 105 4.98 -1.90 17.97
C ARG A 105 4.59 -1.81 19.45
N TRP A 106 5.09 -2.73 20.27
CA TRP A 106 4.86 -2.71 21.72
C TRP A 106 5.42 -1.43 22.36
N ASN A 107 6.70 -1.13 22.13
CA ASN A 107 7.36 0.05 22.70
C ASN A 107 6.69 1.36 22.25
N ALA A 108 6.28 1.45 20.98
CA ALA A 108 5.55 2.60 20.45
C ALA A 108 4.19 2.79 21.15
N ALA A 109 3.42 1.71 21.31
CA ALA A 109 2.13 1.75 21.99
C ALA A 109 2.27 2.11 23.48
N ILE A 110 3.23 1.51 24.18
CA ILE A 110 3.46 1.76 25.61
C ILE A 110 3.96 3.18 25.86
N MET A 111 4.85 3.71 25.02
CA MET A 111 5.30 5.11 25.12
C MET A 111 4.12 6.07 25.04
N VAL A 112 3.23 5.90 24.04
CA VAL A 112 2.02 6.75 23.91
C VAL A 112 1.07 6.54 25.09
N HIS A 113 0.85 5.30 25.53
CA HIS A 113 -0.01 4.99 26.66
C HIS A 113 0.49 5.64 27.96
N ARG A 114 1.79 5.54 28.26
CA ARG A 114 2.41 6.19 29.43
C ARG A 114 2.28 7.70 29.39
N ALA A 115 2.31 8.31 28.20
CA ALA A 115 2.10 9.74 28.01
C ALA A 115 0.64 10.17 28.24
N GLN A 116 -0.33 9.24 28.26
CA GLN A 116 -1.74 9.52 28.59
C GLN A 116 -2.07 9.40 30.09
N ARG A 117 -1.10 9.06 30.95
CA ARG A 117 -1.36 8.91 32.38
C ARG A 117 -1.88 10.22 33.02
N PRO A 118 -2.68 10.13 34.10
CA PRO A 118 -3.12 11.31 34.84
C PRO A 118 -1.94 12.23 35.22
N GLY A 119 -2.11 13.53 35.01
CA GLY A 119 -1.06 14.54 35.25
C GLY A 119 -0.15 14.84 34.06
N VAL A 120 -0.21 14.06 32.97
CA VAL A 120 0.54 14.33 31.71
C VAL A 120 -0.41 14.64 30.56
N GLY A 121 -1.17 13.65 30.07
CA GLY A 121 -2.26 13.85 29.09
C GLY A 121 -1.86 14.52 27.76
N VAL A 122 -0.64 14.33 27.26
CA VAL A 122 -0.10 15.06 26.08
C VAL A 122 -0.51 14.49 24.71
N GLY A 123 -1.41 13.51 24.68
CA GLY A 123 -1.86 12.85 23.45
C GLY A 123 -0.79 11.98 22.75
N GLY A 124 -1.11 11.47 21.56
CA GLY A 124 -0.24 10.61 20.76
C GLY A 124 -1.03 9.65 19.87
N HIS A 125 -0.41 9.11 18.82
CA HIS A 125 -1.07 8.24 17.84
C HIS A 125 -0.46 6.84 17.89
N ILE A 126 -1.29 5.81 18.13
CA ILE A 126 -0.85 4.41 18.12
C ILE A 126 -1.09 3.80 16.73
N SER A 127 -2.28 4.02 16.17
CA SER A 127 -2.74 3.32 14.97
C SER A 127 -1.92 3.63 13.72
N THR A 128 -1.42 4.86 13.57
CA THR A 128 -0.69 5.29 12.37
C THR A 128 0.60 4.51 12.16
N TYR A 129 1.41 4.35 13.20
CA TYR A 129 2.60 3.50 13.08
C TYR A 129 2.22 2.02 13.01
N ALA A 130 1.20 1.58 13.77
CA ALA A 130 0.78 0.17 13.74
C ALA A 130 0.42 -0.31 12.32
N SER A 131 -0.29 0.49 11.53
CA SER A 131 -0.66 0.17 10.15
C SER A 131 0.54 0.21 9.18
N SER A 132 1.48 1.12 9.38
CA SER A 132 2.63 1.34 8.49
C SER A 132 3.92 0.63 8.94
N ALA A 133 3.94 -0.04 10.08
CA ALA A 133 5.15 -0.63 10.66
C ALA A 133 5.85 -1.58 9.68
N ALA A 134 5.12 -2.45 8.99
CA ALA A 134 5.71 -3.37 8.01
C ALA A 134 6.49 -2.64 6.91
N LEU A 135 5.93 -1.54 6.39
CA LEU A 135 6.55 -0.74 5.34
C LEU A 135 7.85 -0.08 5.84
N TYR A 136 7.81 0.52 7.03
CA TYR A 136 9.00 1.13 7.61
C TYR A 136 10.08 0.09 7.93
N GLU A 137 9.73 -1.06 8.50
CA GLU A 137 10.71 -2.08 8.87
C GLU A 137 11.39 -2.71 7.64
N VAL A 138 10.64 -2.99 6.57
CA VAL A 138 11.25 -3.40 5.29
C VAL A 138 12.20 -2.32 4.78
N GLY A 139 11.78 -1.05 4.84
CA GLY A 139 12.64 0.10 4.51
C GLY A 139 13.93 0.12 5.32
N PHE A 140 13.84 0.03 6.65
CA PHE A 140 15.01 0.06 7.54
C PHE A 140 15.96 -1.12 7.35
N ASN A 141 15.44 -2.32 7.09
CA ASN A 141 16.28 -3.51 6.99
C ASN A 141 16.93 -3.65 5.61
N HIS A 142 16.26 -3.21 4.53
CA HIS A 142 16.65 -3.58 3.17
C HIS A 142 16.88 -2.41 2.20
N PHE A 143 16.48 -1.18 2.56
CA PHE A 143 16.54 -0.04 1.62
C PHE A 143 17.26 1.19 2.17
N PHE A 144 16.89 1.64 3.36
CA PHE A 144 17.28 2.94 3.90
C PHE A 144 18.79 3.04 4.18
N ARG A 145 19.43 3.99 3.50
CA ARG A 145 20.86 4.28 3.64
C ARG A 145 21.12 5.35 4.68
N GLY A 146 21.98 5.04 5.65
CA GLY A 146 22.44 5.99 6.66
C GLY A 146 23.33 7.10 6.08
N LYS A 147 23.53 8.18 6.86
CA LYS A 147 24.32 9.36 6.43
C LYS A 147 25.74 9.05 5.96
N SER A 148 26.35 7.98 6.47
CA SER A 148 27.71 7.54 6.13
C SER A 148 27.79 6.65 4.89
N HIS A 149 26.68 6.36 4.22
CA HIS A 149 26.68 5.53 3.02
C HIS A 149 27.46 6.22 1.87
N PRO A 150 28.28 5.47 1.10
CA PRO A 150 28.96 6.01 -0.07
C PRO A 150 27.96 6.67 -1.05
N GLY A 151 28.21 7.93 -1.42
CA GLY A 151 27.30 8.72 -2.27
C GLY A 151 26.18 9.47 -1.53
N GLY A 152 26.10 9.36 -0.20
CA GLY A 152 25.11 10.04 0.64
C GLY A 152 24.01 9.10 1.15
N GLY A 153 23.39 9.49 2.27
CA GLY A 153 22.25 8.77 2.86
C GLY A 153 20.90 9.20 2.27
N ASP A 154 19.88 8.36 2.46
CA ASP A 154 18.54 8.64 1.97
C ASP A 154 17.85 9.73 2.80
N GLN A 155 17.05 10.57 2.12
CA GLN A 155 16.20 11.56 2.78
C GLN A 155 14.80 10.99 3.00
N ILE A 156 14.54 10.53 4.22
CA ILE A 156 13.28 9.86 4.56
C ILE A 156 12.33 10.84 5.23
N PHE A 157 11.25 11.19 4.54
CA PHE A 157 10.19 12.07 5.04
C PHE A 157 9.19 11.23 5.84
N ILE A 158 9.53 10.95 7.09
CA ILE A 158 8.70 10.16 8.01
C ILE A 158 7.34 10.85 8.21
N GLN A 159 6.25 10.08 8.14
CA GLN A 159 4.92 10.57 8.50
C GLN A 159 4.92 11.02 9.96
N GLY A 160 4.57 12.28 10.23
CA GLY A 160 4.74 12.87 11.56
C GLY A 160 4.13 12.02 12.68
N HIS A 161 2.89 11.57 12.52
CA HIS A 161 2.15 10.75 13.48
C HIS A 161 2.74 9.34 13.69
N ALA A 162 3.66 8.89 12.84
CA ALA A 162 4.39 7.64 13.00
C ALA A 162 5.67 7.77 13.85
N SER A 163 5.99 8.98 14.34
CA SER A 163 7.17 9.23 15.20
C SER A 163 7.31 8.27 16.39
N PRO A 164 6.24 7.80 17.06
CA PRO A 164 6.40 6.84 18.17
C PRO A 164 7.10 5.55 17.74
N GLY A 165 6.88 5.06 16.51
CA GLY A 165 7.56 3.89 15.99
C GLY A 165 9.05 4.10 15.75
N ILE A 166 9.41 5.28 15.24
CA ILE A 166 10.81 5.63 14.99
C ILE A 166 11.59 5.74 16.30
N TYR A 167 11.01 6.36 17.34
CA TYR A 167 11.64 6.40 18.66
C TYR A 167 11.74 5.02 19.30
N ALA A 168 10.70 4.19 19.15
CA ALA A 168 10.72 2.81 19.64
C ALA A 168 11.83 1.97 18.98
N ARG A 169 12.05 2.13 17.66
CA ARG A 169 13.17 1.49 16.97
C ARG A 169 14.51 2.05 17.43
N ALA A 170 14.64 3.37 17.54
CA ALA A 170 15.87 4.02 18.02
C ALA A 170 16.23 3.58 19.45
N PHE A 171 15.24 3.33 20.31
CA PHE A 171 15.43 2.75 21.64
C PHE A 171 15.99 1.32 21.56
N LEU A 172 15.43 0.45 20.72
CA LEU A 172 15.95 -0.91 20.52
C LEU A 172 17.37 -0.93 19.92
N GLU A 173 17.71 0.08 19.12
CA GLU A 173 19.06 0.29 18.58
C GLU A 173 20.03 0.93 19.60
N GLY A 174 19.57 1.21 20.83
CA GLY A 174 20.39 1.83 21.88
C GLY A 174 20.70 3.31 21.65
N ARG A 175 20.01 3.99 20.72
CA ARG A 175 20.20 5.42 20.42
C ARG A 175 19.38 6.33 21.33
N LEU A 176 18.34 5.80 21.96
CA LEU A 176 17.51 6.49 22.95
C LEU A 176 17.42 5.67 24.23
N THR A 177 17.30 6.34 25.37
CA THR A 177 17.11 5.70 26.67
C THR A 177 15.62 5.54 27.01
N SER A 178 15.30 4.67 27.97
CA SER A 178 13.93 4.55 28.47
C SER A 178 13.41 5.85 29.10
N ASP A 179 14.28 6.61 29.76
CA ASP A 179 13.95 7.90 30.38
C ASP A 179 13.54 8.95 29.34
N GLN A 180 14.22 8.98 28.18
CA GLN A 180 13.82 9.83 27.06
C GLN A 180 12.46 9.43 26.48
N LEU A 181 12.17 8.12 26.40
CA LEU A 181 10.87 7.62 25.94
C LEU A 181 9.74 8.01 26.92
N ASP A 182 9.98 7.95 28.23
CA ASP A 182 9.02 8.38 29.25
C ASP A 182 8.75 9.90 29.22
N GLY A 183 9.69 10.67 28.66
CA GLY A 183 9.57 12.09 28.33
C GLY A 183 8.92 12.39 26.96
N PHE A 184 8.31 11.42 26.27
CA PHE A 184 7.61 11.68 25.00
C PHE A 184 6.59 12.83 25.12
N ARG A 185 6.71 13.83 24.23
CA ARG A 185 5.95 15.09 24.18
C ARG A 185 6.09 16.00 25.41
N GLN A 186 7.12 15.78 26.22
CA GLN A 186 7.38 16.53 27.45
C GLN A 186 8.78 17.14 27.43
N GLU A 187 9.15 17.78 26.33
CA GLU A 187 10.50 18.32 26.07
C GLU A 187 10.98 19.31 27.14
N HIS A 188 10.05 20.03 27.78
CA HIS A 188 10.34 20.98 28.85
C HIS A 188 9.95 20.49 30.25
N SER A 189 8.87 19.72 30.36
CA SER A 189 8.29 19.34 31.65
C SER A 189 8.86 18.04 32.22
N HIS A 190 9.51 17.21 31.41
CA HIS A 190 10.15 15.98 31.87
C HIS A 190 11.58 16.27 32.35
N PRO A 191 11.97 15.88 33.59
CA PRO A 191 13.30 16.21 34.15
C PRO A 191 14.50 15.70 33.33
N GLY A 192 14.36 14.56 32.65
CA GLY A 192 15.39 13.98 31.78
C GLY A 192 15.43 14.54 30.35
N GLY A 193 14.65 15.59 30.08
CA GLY A 193 14.32 15.99 28.71
C GLY A 193 13.28 15.07 28.09
N GLY A 194 12.86 15.38 26.86
CA GLY A 194 11.78 14.66 26.20
C GLY A 194 11.93 14.58 24.69
N LEU A 195 11.08 13.76 24.08
CA LEU A 195 11.06 13.57 22.63
C LEU A 195 9.97 14.43 22.00
N PRO A 196 10.27 15.17 20.91
CA PRO A 196 9.26 15.95 20.22
C PRO A 196 8.11 15.11 19.70
N SER A 197 6.93 15.73 19.59
CA SER A 197 5.72 15.06 19.11
C SER A 197 5.85 14.49 17.70
N TYR A 198 6.56 15.19 16.82
CA TYR A 198 6.75 14.89 15.39
C TYR A 198 8.20 15.22 14.97
N PRO A 199 8.65 14.90 13.74
CA PRO A 199 9.97 15.25 13.24
C PRO A 199 10.17 16.78 13.17
N HIS A 200 10.78 17.35 14.22
CA HIS A 200 11.09 18.76 14.33
C HIS A 200 12.61 18.94 14.48
N PRO A 201 13.36 19.14 13.38
CA PRO A 201 14.82 19.27 13.43
C PRO A 201 15.31 20.41 14.33
N ARG A 202 14.51 21.47 14.52
CA ARG A 202 14.83 22.56 15.45
C ARG A 202 14.79 22.13 16.93
N LEU A 203 13.95 21.15 17.26
CA LEU A 203 13.73 20.68 18.62
C LEU A 203 14.63 19.46 18.96
N MET A 204 15.05 18.71 17.93
CA MET A 204 15.96 17.57 18.06
C MET A 204 17.03 17.62 16.95
N PRO A 205 18.08 18.46 17.10
CA PRO A 205 19.12 18.67 16.08
C PRO A 205 20.16 17.55 15.99
#